data_AF-U6FD02-F1
#
_entry.id   AF-U6FD02-F1
#
_cell.length_a   1.000
_cell.length_b   1.000
_cell.length_c   1.000
_cell.angle_alpha   90.00
_cell.angle_beta   90.00
_cell.angle_gamma   90.00
#
_symmetry.space_group_name_H-M   'P 1'
#
loop_
_entity.id
_entity.type
_entity.pdbx_description
1 polymer ?
#
loop_
_entity_poly.entity_id
_entity_poly.type
_entity_poly.pdbx_seq_one_letter_code
_entity_poly.pdbx_strand_id
1 'polypeptide(L)'
;MSDELERQGVKTNNKLWTATALINELDKVYQAHWDYFTAGAELVITDTYQANVQAFTQAGYSEQEVEKFIRDAVKVAKKARDDYEQKTGKHNYVAGTVG
;
A
#
# COMPACT_ATOMS: atom_id res chain seq x y z
N MET A 1 6.17 -0.34 -6.23
CA MET A 1 4.79 0.09 -5.92
C MET A 1 4.31 1.12 -6.93
N SER A 2 4.99 2.28 -7.05
CA SER A 2 4.63 3.33 -8.02
C SER A 2 4.47 2.80 -9.45
N ASP A 3 5.45 2.06 -9.98
CA ASP A 3 5.39 1.52 -11.34
C ASP A 3 4.20 0.56 -11.57
N GLU A 4 3.81 -0.21 -10.56
CA GLU A 4 2.69 -1.16 -10.67
C GLU A 4 1.34 -0.43 -10.61
N LEU A 5 1.24 0.58 -9.75
CA LEU A 5 0.06 1.43 -9.69
C LEU A 5 -0.09 2.28 -10.96
N GLU A 6 1.01 2.76 -11.56
CA GLU A 6 1.00 3.40 -12.89
C GLU A 6 0.45 2.47 -13.96
N ARG A 7 0.88 1.20 -13.97
CA ARG A 7 0.35 0.19 -14.89
C ARG A 7 -1.14 -0.05 -14.69
N GLN A 8 -1.63 0.09 -13.46
CA GLN A 8 -3.05 0.01 -13.10
C GLN A 8 -3.80 1.35 -13.28
N GLY A 9 -3.17 2.35 -13.91
CA GLY A 9 -3.77 3.63 -14.25
C GLY A 9 -3.90 4.63 -13.09
N VAL A 10 -3.22 4.37 -11.96
CA VAL A 10 -3.14 5.34 -10.85
C VAL A 10 -2.21 6.48 -11.23
N LYS A 11 -2.64 7.71 -11.01
CA LYS A 11 -1.79 8.89 -11.22
C LYS A 11 -0.77 9.01 -10.07
N THR A 12 0.44 8.53 -10.30
CA THR A 12 1.57 8.54 -9.36
C THR A 12 2.44 9.80 -9.42
N ASN A 13 2.22 10.70 -10.39
CA ASN A 13 3.13 11.84 -10.61
C ASN A 13 3.00 12.99 -9.60
N ASN A 14 2.12 12.88 -8.59
CA ASN A 14 1.89 13.93 -7.61
C ASN A 14 2.42 13.50 -6.22
N LYS A 15 2.84 14.45 -5.37
CA LYS A 15 3.42 14.14 -4.04
C LYS A 15 2.49 13.37 -3.08
N LEU A 16 1.23 13.18 -3.44
CA LEU A 16 0.17 12.59 -2.62
C LEU A 16 -0.47 11.37 -3.31
N TRP A 17 0.21 10.76 -4.29
CA TRP A 17 -0.39 9.66 -5.03
C TRP A 17 -0.65 8.46 -4.13
N THR A 18 0.23 8.24 -3.15
CA THR A 18 0.06 7.24 -2.09
C THR A 18 -1.18 7.54 -1.26
N ALA A 19 -1.43 8.80 -0.90
CA ALA A 19 -2.67 9.22 -0.24
C ALA A 19 -3.90 8.92 -1.09
N THR A 20 -3.84 9.27 -2.37
CA THR A 20 -4.95 9.10 -3.31
C THR A 20 -5.28 7.62 -3.50
N ALA A 21 -4.26 6.77 -3.65
CA ALA A 21 -4.41 5.33 -3.77
C ALA A 21 -4.97 4.71 -2.49
N LEU A 22 -4.49 5.12 -1.31
CA LEU A 22 -4.98 4.64 -0.02
C LEU A 22 -6.40 5.10 0.32
N ILE A 23 -6.86 6.22 -0.25
CA ILE A 23 -8.21 6.75 -0.01
C ILE A 23 -9.22 6.16 -1.00
N ASN A 24 -8.86 6.16 -2.30
CA ASN A 24 -9.82 5.92 -3.37
C ASN A 24 -9.62 4.59 -4.11
N GLU A 25 -8.45 3.96 -4.00
CA GLU A 25 -8.07 2.83 -4.85
C GLU A 25 -7.37 1.71 -4.05
N LEU A 26 -7.86 1.40 -2.84
CA LEU A 26 -7.30 0.35 -1.98
C LEU A 26 -7.24 -1.02 -2.67
N ASP A 27 -8.19 -1.32 -3.56
CA ASP A 27 -8.19 -2.56 -4.36
C ASP A 27 -6.98 -2.65 -5.29
N LYS A 28 -6.49 -1.52 -5.82
CA LYS A 28 -5.27 -1.48 -6.64
C LYS A 28 -4.02 -1.67 -5.80
N VAL A 29 -4.00 -1.14 -4.58
CA VAL A 29 -2.92 -1.38 -3.61
C VAL A 29 -2.86 -2.87 -3.25
N TYR A 30 -4.02 -3.51 -3.05
CA TYR A 30 -4.09 -4.97 -2.87
C TYR A 30 -3.51 -5.71 -4.07
N GLN A 31 -3.97 -5.36 -5.28
CA GLN A 31 -3.56 -6.03 -6.51
C GLN A 31 -2.06 -5.90 -6.73
N ALA A 32 -1.48 -4.72 -6.50
CA ALA A 32 -0.04 -4.52 -6.60
C ALA A 32 0.75 -5.43 -5.63
N HIS A 33 0.31 -5.56 -4.37
CA HIS A 33 0.92 -6.50 -3.42
C HIS A 33 0.78 -7.97 -3.86
N TRP A 34 -0.40 -8.34 -4.35
CA TRP A 34 -0.66 -9.66 -4.90
C TRP A 34 0.26 -9.97 -6.09
N ASP A 35 0.42 -9.02 -7.00
CA ASP A 35 1.28 -9.17 -8.18
C ASP A 35 2.74 -9.37 -7.79
N TYR A 36 3.24 -8.66 -6.76
CA TYR A 36 4.56 -8.92 -6.21
C TYR A 36 4.71 -10.33 -5.63
N PHE A 37 3.72 -10.81 -4.87
CA PHE A 37 3.76 -12.18 -4.33
C PHE A 37 3.73 -13.23 -5.44
N THR A 38 2.87 -13.06 -6.45
CA THR A 38 2.81 -13.98 -7.59
C THR A 38 4.05 -13.96 -8.47
N ALA A 39 4.76 -12.83 -8.55
CA ALA A 39 6.07 -12.72 -9.19
C ALA A 39 7.19 -13.41 -8.38
N GLY A 40 6.91 -13.92 -7.18
CA GLY A 40 7.83 -14.68 -6.35
C GLY A 40 8.43 -13.91 -5.17
N ALA A 41 7.96 -12.70 -4.87
CA ALA A 41 8.43 -11.98 -3.69
C ALA A 41 8.04 -12.73 -2.40
N GLU A 42 8.98 -12.89 -1.48
CA GLU A 42 8.72 -13.46 -0.15
C GLU A 42 8.40 -12.39 0.90
N LEU A 43 8.71 -11.13 0.58
CA LEU A 43 8.51 -9.95 1.41
C LEU A 43 7.94 -8.82 0.55
N VAL A 44 6.89 -8.16 1.03
CA VAL A 44 6.44 -6.87 0.51
C VAL A 44 6.57 -5.80 1.58
N ILE A 45 6.73 -4.56 1.13
CA ILE A 45 6.87 -3.38 1.97
C ILE A 45 5.58 -2.56 1.88
N THR A 46 5.06 -2.07 2.99
CA THR A 46 3.86 -1.21 3.00
C THR A 46 4.14 0.12 2.30
N ASP A 47 3.16 0.63 1.56
CA ASP A 47 3.25 1.90 0.86
C ASP A 47 3.11 3.10 1.82
N THR A 48 3.92 3.12 2.87
CA THR A 48 3.88 4.12 3.96
C THR A 48 5.10 5.03 3.96
N TYR A 49 6.02 4.88 2.99
CA TYR A 49 7.22 5.71 2.85
C TYR A 49 6.90 7.20 2.64
N GLN A 50 5.88 7.50 1.84
CA GLN A 50 5.37 8.87 1.63
C GLN A 50 4.14 9.19 2.49
N ALA A 51 3.66 8.22 3.28
CA ALA A 51 2.62 8.43 4.30
C ALA A 51 3.19 9.11 5.55
N ASN A 52 4.01 10.15 5.33
CA ASN A 52 4.44 11.02 6.39
C ASN A 52 3.19 11.85 6.79
N VAL A 53 2.91 11.90 8.09
CA VAL A 53 1.76 12.62 8.64
C VAL A 53 1.74 14.07 8.17
N GLN A 54 2.91 14.69 8.09
CA GLN A 54 3.11 16.09 7.68
C GLN A 54 2.64 16.39 6.24
N ALA A 55 2.80 15.47 5.29
CA ALA A 55 2.44 15.60 3.89
C ALA A 55 0.92 15.50 3.71
N PHE A 56 0.27 14.63 4.49
CA PHE A 56 -1.18 14.51 4.52
C PHE A 56 -1.83 15.69 5.26
N THR A 57 -1.23 16.18 6.35
CA THR A 57 -1.71 17.40 7.02
C THR A 57 -1.59 18.62 6.11
N GLN A 58 -0.50 18.75 5.33
CA GLN A 58 -0.36 19.80 4.30
C GLN A 58 -1.40 19.68 3.18
N ALA A 59 -1.91 18.47 2.93
CA ALA A 59 -2.99 18.22 1.97
C ALA A 59 -4.40 18.47 2.54
N GLY A 60 -4.51 18.85 3.82
CA GLY A 60 -5.77 19.20 4.47
C GLY A 60 -6.45 18.05 5.22
N TYR A 61 -5.79 16.90 5.39
CA TYR A 61 -6.32 15.79 6.20
C TYR A 61 -5.96 15.96 7.67
N SER A 62 -6.89 15.59 8.56
CA SER A 62 -6.62 15.53 10.00
C SER A 62 -5.70 14.36 10.33
N GLU A 63 -4.94 14.48 11.42
CA GLU A 63 -4.04 13.42 11.91
C GLU A 63 -4.75 12.06 12.07
N GLN A 64 -6.01 12.08 12.54
CA GLN A 64 -6.84 10.87 12.69
C GLN A 64 -7.14 10.19 11.35
N GLU A 65 -7.39 10.98 10.30
CA GLU A 65 -7.58 10.45 8.95
C GLU A 65 -6.28 9.84 8.41
N VAL A 66 -5.14 10.50 8.65
CA VAL A 66 -3.84 9.98 8.21
C VAL A 66 -3.51 8.66 8.88
N GLU A 67 -3.71 8.57 10.20
CA GLU A 67 -3.55 7.31 10.93
C GLU A 67 -4.43 6.21 10.36
N LYS A 68 -5.69 6.54 10.01
CA LYS A 68 -6.61 5.58 9.40
C LYS A 68 -6.06 5.09 8.05
N PHE A 69 -5.57 5.99 7.19
CA PHE A 69 -5.03 5.61 5.88
C PHE A 69 -3.79 4.70 6.01
N ILE A 70 -2.90 5.01 6.95
CA ILE A 70 -1.73 4.17 7.25
C ILE A 70 -2.18 2.78 7.73
N ARG A 71 -3.15 2.72 8.65
CA ARG A 71 -3.68 1.44 9.14
C ARG A 71 -4.32 0.63 8.02
N ASP A 72 -5.06 1.27 7.12
CA ASP A 72 -5.71 0.60 6.01
C ASP A 72 -4.70 0.09 4.97
N ALA A 73 -3.63 0.84 4.70
CA ALA A 73 -2.49 0.38 3.90
C ALA A 73 -1.90 -0.94 4.42
N VAL A 74 -1.63 -0.98 5.73
CA VAL A 74 -1.08 -2.18 6.41
C VAL A 74 -2.06 -3.34 6.34
N LYS A 75 -3.36 -3.11 6.55
CA LYS A 75 -4.38 -4.14 6.47
C LYS A 75 -4.45 -4.75 5.07
N VAL A 76 -4.41 -3.92 4.03
CA VAL A 76 -4.47 -4.37 2.65
C VAL A 76 -3.24 -5.21 2.28
N ALA A 77 -2.04 -4.77 2.66
CA ALA A 77 -0.81 -5.54 2.44
C ALA A 77 -0.84 -6.90 3.15
N LYS A 78 -1.31 -6.93 4.41
CA LYS A 78 -1.50 -8.19 5.16
C LYS A 78 -2.54 -9.09 4.50
N LYS A 79 -3.64 -8.54 4.02
CA LYS A 79 -4.67 -9.31 3.32
C LYS A 79 -4.10 -9.98 2.06
N ALA A 80 -3.32 -9.26 1.25
CA ALA A 80 -2.69 -9.83 0.05
C ALA A 80 -1.74 -10.99 0.41
N ARG A 81 -0.96 -10.85 1.48
CA ARG A 81 -0.10 -11.92 2.00
C ARG A 81 -0.94 -13.12 2.44
N ASP A 82 -1.95 -12.90 3.30
CA ASP A 82 -2.75 -13.98 3.89
C ASP A 82 -3.50 -14.76 2.81
N ASP A 83 -4.09 -14.07 1.83
CA ASP A 83 -4.77 -14.69 0.69
C ASP A 83 -3.79 -15.51 -0.17
N TYR A 84 -2.56 -15.01 -0.38
CA TYR A 84 -1.53 -15.71 -1.14
C TYR A 84 -1.01 -16.95 -0.41
N GLU A 85 -0.77 -16.85 0.89
CA GLU A 85 -0.38 -17.96 1.76
C GLU A 85 -1.47 -19.03 1.79
N GLN A 86 -2.74 -18.65 1.93
CA GLN A 86 -3.87 -19.57 1.87
C GLN A 86 -3.94 -20.32 0.53
N LYS A 87 -3.62 -19.63 -0.58
CA LYS A 87 -3.68 -20.21 -1.93
C LYS A 87 -2.50 -21.13 -2.24
N THR A 88 -1.31 -20.86 -1.71
CA THR A 88 -0.06 -21.51 -2.12
C THR A 88 0.61 -22.36 -1.05
N GLY A 89 0.22 -22.19 0.22
CA GLY A 89 0.88 -22.78 1.38
C GLY A 89 2.26 -22.19 1.68
N LYS A 90 2.68 -21.14 0.95
CA LYS A 90 3.96 -20.45 1.18
C LYS A 90 3.76 -19.32 2.18
N HIS A 91 4.59 -19.30 3.21
CA HIS A 91 4.60 -18.21 4.17
C HIS A 91 5.38 -17.01 3.63
N ASN A 92 4.77 -15.83 3.69
CA ASN A 92 5.33 -14.59 3.17
C ASN A 92 5.29 -13.50 4.25
N TYR A 93 6.04 -12.41 4.07
CA TYR A 93 6.21 -11.36 5.08
C TYR A 93 5.72 -9.98 4.58
N VAL A 94 5.30 -9.15 5.52
CA VAL A 94 4.96 -7.73 5.29
C VAL A 94 5.80 -6.87 6.22
N ALA A 95 6.62 -5.99 5.67
CA ALA A 95 7.41 -5.01 6.44
C ALA A 95 6.77 -3.62 6.36
N GLY A 96 6.64 -2.96 7.52
CA GLY A 96 6.22 -1.57 7.59
C GLY A 96 7.37 -0.63 7.25
N THR A 97 7.21 0.26 6.27
CA THR A 97 8.19 1.34 6.07
C THR A 97 7.87 2.55 6.91
N VAL A 98 8.88 3.03 7.65
CA VAL A 98 8.89 4.33 8.33
C VAL A 98 9.87 5.22 7.56
N GLY A 99 9.36 6.34 7.03
CA GLY A 99 10.14 7.35 6.29
C GLY A 99 10.23 8.66 7.04
#